data_AF-A0A7M7KBA1-F1
#
_entry.id   AF-A0A7M7KBA1-F1
#
_cell.length_a   1.000
_cell.length_b   1.000
_cell.length_c   1.000
_cell.angle_alpha   90.00
_cell.angle_beta   90.00
_cell.angle_gamma   90.00
#
_symmetry.space_group_name_H-M   'P 1'
#
loop_
_entity.id
_entity.type
_entity.pdbx_description
1 polymer ?
#
loop_
_entity_poly.entity_id
_entity_poly.type
_entity_poly.pdbx_seq_one_letter_code
_entity_poly.pdbx_strand_id
1 'polypeptide(L)'
;MTDSEICHRIYKQQSTSDCTPMPFMMGMLCSFLWFQYAILKPDMVVVTLNVIGFTLQTTFLFWFYLYTKPKGQLNVHIGALLLLIVSFHTWLFYGVADTDSAMRTAGYLAIVASIAFFASPLTLLARVLQTRSSQYLPLPLILSSFTVGVLWTLYGLLKQDTFITIPNVLASLITACQLILICIFPRKPLCDTQRLV
;
A
#
# COMPACT_ATOMS: atom_id res chain seq x y z
N MET A 1 6.94 -8.23 -3.36
CA MET A 1 5.99 -9.35 -3.38
C MET A 1 4.62 -8.73 -3.47
N THR A 2 3.83 -9.06 -4.49
CA THR A 2 2.49 -8.49 -4.66
C THR A 2 1.46 -9.26 -3.84
N ASP A 3 0.32 -8.64 -3.53
CA ASP A 3 -0.79 -9.26 -2.79
C ASP A 3 -1.26 -10.57 -3.46
N SER A 4 -1.30 -10.57 -4.79
CA SER A 4 -1.61 -11.76 -5.60
C SER A 4 -0.59 -12.90 -5.44
N GLU A 5 0.70 -12.58 -5.29
CA GLU A 5 1.74 -13.59 -5.05
C GLU A 5 1.59 -14.20 -3.65
N ILE A 6 1.19 -13.40 -2.65
CA ILE A 6 0.89 -13.89 -1.30
C ILE A 6 -0.28 -14.87 -1.36
N CYS A 7 -1.40 -14.49 -1.98
CA CYS A 7 -2.56 -15.37 -2.12
C CYS A 7 -2.23 -16.66 -2.90
N HIS A 8 -1.43 -16.57 -3.97
CA HIS A 8 -1.01 -17.74 -4.73
C HIS A 8 -0.11 -18.68 -3.91
N ARG A 9 0.79 -18.15 -3.07
CA ARG A 9 1.59 -18.97 -2.16
C ARG A 9 0.73 -19.64 -1.10
N ILE A 10 -0.21 -18.92 -0.51
CA ILE A 10 -1.16 -19.48 0.47
C ILE A 10 -1.97 -20.60 -0.16
N TYR A 11 -2.47 -20.41 -1.38
CA TYR A 11 -3.17 -21.46 -2.12
C TYR A 11 -2.29 -22.68 -2.35
N LYS A 12 -1.02 -22.51 -2.74
CA LYS A 12 -0.11 -23.64 -2.96
C LYS A 12 0.31 -24.35 -1.67
N GLN A 13 0.57 -23.60 -0.61
CA GLN A 13 1.07 -24.12 0.67
C GLN A 13 -0.06 -24.61 1.58
N GLN A 14 -1.31 -24.24 1.29
CA GLN A 14 -2.49 -24.48 2.14
C GLN A 14 -2.27 -24.01 3.59
N SER A 15 -1.37 -23.05 3.79
CA SER A 15 -0.94 -22.51 5.08
C SER A 15 -0.48 -21.06 4.91
N THR A 16 -0.47 -20.32 6.02
CA THR A 16 -0.05 -18.91 6.10
C THR A 16 1.26 -18.71 6.88
N SER A 17 2.00 -19.77 7.21
CA SER A 17 3.18 -19.75 8.08
C SER A 17 4.24 -18.69 7.71
N ASP A 18 4.44 -18.47 6.40
CA ASP A 18 5.46 -17.55 5.88
C ASP A 18 4.89 -16.18 5.47
N CYS A 19 3.58 -15.95 5.68
CA CYS A 19 2.86 -14.79 5.17
C CYS A 19 2.20 -14.02 6.32
N THR A 20 2.33 -12.70 6.31
CA THR A 20 1.68 -11.82 7.30
C THR A 20 0.41 -11.19 6.71
N PRO A 21 -0.67 -11.01 7.49
CA PRO A 21 -1.88 -10.31 7.04
C PRO A 21 -1.70 -8.78 6.93
N MET A 22 -0.59 -8.24 7.47
CA MET A 22 -0.36 -6.80 7.59
C MET A 22 -0.47 -6.02 6.28
N PRO A 23 0.03 -6.50 5.12
CA PRO A 23 -0.11 -5.79 3.85
C PRO A 23 -1.58 -5.53 3.48
N PHE A 24 -2.45 -6.54 3.64
CA PHE A 24 -3.88 -6.41 3.33
C PHE A 24 -4.58 -5.45 4.29
N MET A 25 -4.27 -5.58 5.59
CA MET A 25 -4.84 -4.74 6.64
C MET A 25 -4.45 -3.27 6.49
N MET A 26 -3.17 -3.00 6.23
CA MET A 26 -2.69 -1.63 6.00
C MET A 26 -3.25 -1.07 4.70
N GLY A 27 -3.41 -1.91 3.66
CA GLY A 27 -3.96 -1.47 2.37
C GLY A 27 -5.42 -1.07 2.50
N MET A 28 -6.17 -1.84 3.28
CA MET A 28 -7.54 -1.53 3.66
C MET A 28 -7.62 -0.22 4.45
N LEU A 29 -6.77 0.00 5.45
CA LEU A 29 -6.72 1.25 6.22
C LEU A 29 -6.39 2.46 5.34
N CYS A 30 -5.39 2.34 4.45
CA CYS A 30 -5.00 3.41 3.54
C CYS A 30 -6.13 3.78 2.58
N SER A 31 -6.77 2.77 1.97
CA SER A 31 -7.92 2.98 1.08
C SER A 31 -9.08 3.66 1.81
N PHE A 32 -9.34 3.24 3.05
CA PHE A 32 -10.36 3.84 3.88
C PHE A 32 -10.07 5.32 4.20
N LEU A 33 -8.84 5.67 4.60
CA LEU A 33 -8.48 7.06 4.90
C LEU A 33 -8.63 7.98 3.68
N TRP A 34 -8.17 7.53 2.51
CA TRP A 34 -8.35 8.26 1.25
C TRP A 34 -9.82 8.39 0.85
N PHE A 35 -10.63 7.37 1.11
CA PHE A 35 -12.08 7.44 0.90
C PHE A 35 -12.74 8.49 1.80
N GLN A 36 -12.42 8.53 3.10
CA GLN A 36 -12.95 9.55 4.01
C GLN A 36 -12.57 10.96 3.54
N TYR A 37 -11.29 11.16 3.16
CA TYR A 37 -10.82 12.42 2.59
C TYR A 37 -11.62 12.83 1.35
N ALA A 38 -11.82 11.89 0.42
CA ALA A 38 -12.46 12.16 -0.86
C ALA A 38 -13.96 12.45 -0.75
N ILE A 39 -14.65 11.87 0.23
CA ILE A 39 -16.05 12.22 0.53
C ILE A 39 -16.13 13.66 1.05
N LEU A 40 -15.23 14.05 1.96
CA LEU A 40 -15.21 15.38 2.54
C LEU A 40 -14.76 16.46 1.53
N LYS A 41 -13.93 16.08 0.54
CA LYS A 41 -13.47 16.94 -0.57
C LYS A 41 -14.33 16.87 -1.86
N PRO A 42 -15.53 16.31 -1.78
CA PRO A 42 -16.26 15.70 -2.91
C PRO A 42 -15.46 15.33 -4.19
N ASP A 43 -14.45 14.47 -4.09
CA ASP A 43 -13.69 13.95 -5.24
C ASP A 43 -14.11 12.52 -5.61
N MET A 44 -14.99 12.39 -6.61
CA MET A 44 -15.55 11.09 -7.02
C MET A 44 -14.51 10.13 -7.61
N VAL A 45 -13.45 10.64 -8.26
CA VAL A 45 -12.40 9.78 -8.83
C VAL A 45 -11.66 9.07 -7.70
N VAL A 46 -11.30 9.82 -6.66
CA VAL A 46 -10.62 9.26 -5.49
C VAL A 46 -11.56 8.35 -4.69
N VAL A 47 -12.84 8.71 -4.55
CA VAL A 47 -13.85 7.84 -3.92
C VAL A 47 -13.92 6.48 -4.63
N THR A 48 -14.18 6.45 -5.93
CA THR A 48 -14.39 5.20 -6.67
C THR A 48 -13.16 4.30 -6.60
N LEU A 49 -11.96 4.84 -6.79
CA LEU A 49 -10.73 4.05 -6.79
C LEU A 49 -10.42 3.46 -5.41
N ASN A 50 -10.70 4.20 -4.34
CA ASN A 50 -10.47 3.72 -2.99
C ASN A 50 -11.54 2.73 -2.50
N VAL A 51 -12.79 2.83 -2.98
CA VAL A 51 -13.81 1.78 -2.76
C VAL A 51 -13.38 0.47 -3.41
N ILE A 52 -12.88 0.52 -4.65
CA ILE A 52 -12.34 -0.66 -5.35
C ILE A 52 -11.15 -1.24 -4.55
N GLY A 53 -10.22 -0.38 -4.14
CA GLY A 53 -9.05 -0.78 -3.34
C GLY A 53 -9.44 -1.44 -2.02
N PHE A 54 -10.36 -0.84 -1.27
CA PHE A 54 -10.86 -1.39 -0.01
C PHE A 54 -11.53 -2.76 -0.21
N THR A 55 -12.36 -2.90 -1.25
CA THR A 55 -13.05 -4.15 -1.59
C THR A 55 -12.07 -5.26 -1.94
N LEU A 56 -11.05 -4.93 -2.74
CA LEU A 56 -10.00 -5.87 -3.12
C LEU A 56 -9.20 -6.34 -1.90
N GLN A 57 -8.79 -5.42 -1.02
CA GLN A 57 -8.04 -5.77 0.19
C GLN A 57 -8.86 -6.59 1.18
N THR A 58 -10.15 -6.30 1.30
CA THR A 58 -11.09 -7.12 2.08
C THR A 58 -11.16 -8.54 1.54
N THR A 59 -11.21 -8.69 0.21
CA THR A 59 -11.24 -10.00 -0.45
C THR A 59 -9.96 -10.79 -0.17
N PHE A 60 -8.78 -10.17 -0.28
CA PHE A 60 -7.52 -10.84 0.03
C PHE A 60 -7.40 -11.22 1.50
N LEU A 61 -7.81 -10.35 2.41
CA LEU A 61 -7.84 -10.65 3.85
C LEU A 61 -8.80 -11.79 4.18
N PHE A 62 -9.95 -11.85 3.51
CA PHE A 62 -10.89 -12.96 3.64
C PHE A 62 -10.27 -14.28 3.20
N TRP A 63 -9.61 -14.30 2.03
CA TRP A 63 -8.87 -15.47 1.58
C TRP A 63 -7.79 -15.87 2.59
N PHE A 64 -6.97 -14.94 3.08
CA PHE A 64 -5.97 -15.20 4.11
C PHE A 64 -6.58 -15.82 5.39
N TYR A 65 -7.75 -15.31 5.80
CA TYR A 65 -8.47 -15.80 6.97
C TYR A 65 -8.94 -17.25 6.85
N LEU A 66 -9.35 -17.68 5.66
CA LEU A 66 -9.80 -19.06 5.43
C LEU A 66 -8.69 -20.08 5.68
N TYR A 67 -7.46 -19.75 5.28
CA TYR A 67 -6.30 -20.65 5.36
C TYR A 67 -5.49 -20.50 6.65
N THR A 68 -5.79 -19.51 7.49
CA THR A 68 -5.07 -19.31 8.76
C THR A 68 -5.60 -20.21 9.86
N LYS A 69 -4.69 -20.98 10.49
CA LYS A 69 -4.96 -21.79 11.69
C LYS A 69 -3.72 -21.78 12.60
N PRO A 70 -3.84 -21.47 13.91
CA PRO A 70 -5.03 -21.01 14.63
C PRO A 70 -5.37 -19.52 14.36
N LYS A 71 -6.65 -19.15 14.51
CA LYS A 71 -7.15 -17.81 14.15
C LYS A 71 -7.08 -16.76 15.26
N GLY A 72 -6.72 -17.14 16.49
CA GLY A 72 -6.81 -16.27 17.67
C GLY A 72 -6.15 -14.89 17.49
N GLN A 73 -4.86 -14.86 17.14
CA GLN A 73 -4.15 -13.59 16.92
C GLN A 73 -4.71 -12.80 15.72
N LEU A 74 -5.08 -13.49 14.64
CA LEU A 74 -5.66 -12.84 13.46
C LEU A 74 -6.99 -12.14 13.80
N ASN A 75 -7.85 -12.77 14.59
CA ASN A 75 -9.12 -12.17 15.02
C ASN A 75 -8.91 -10.91 15.87
N VAL A 76 -7.90 -10.91 16.75
CA VAL A 76 -7.55 -9.74 17.56
C VAL A 76 -7.11 -8.59 16.66
N HIS A 77 -6.22 -8.85 15.69
CA HIS A 77 -5.76 -7.84 14.74
C HIS A 77 -6.91 -7.29 13.87
N ILE A 78 -7.77 -8.15 13.33
CA ILE A 78 -8.93 -7.73 12.53
C ILE A 78 -9.90 -6.92 13.40
N GLY A 79 -10.21 -7.39 14.61
CA GLY A 79 -11.10 -6.69 15.53
C GLY A 79 -10.58 -5.30 15.91
N ALA A 80 -9.28 -5.19 16.22
CA ALA A 80 -8.64 -3.90 16.51
C ALA A 80 -8.70 -2.94 15.30
N LEU A 81 -8.51 -3.45 14.08
CA LEU A 81 -8.59 -2.65 12.87
C LEU A 81 -10.02 -2.17 12.58
N LEU A 82 -11.02 -3.03 12.73
CA LEU A 82 -12.42 -2.65 12.55
C LEU A 82 -12.86 -1.62 13.59
N LEU A 83 -12.45 -1.81 14.86
CA LEU A 83 -12.70 -0.83 15.91
C LEU A 83 -12.07 0.52 15.56
N LEU A 84 -10.81 0.53 15.12
CA LEU A 84 -10.12 1.74 14.69
C LEU A 84 -10.87 2.45 13.55
N ILE A 85 -11.28 1.71 12.50
CA ILE A 85 -12.00 2.24 11.34
C ILE A 85 -13.33 2.88 11.75
N VAL A 86 -14.13 2.16 12.55
CA VAL A 86 -15.45 2.64 12.99
C VAL A 86 -15.29 3.85 13.92
N SER A 87 -14.44 3.75 14.94
CA SER A 87 -14.20 4.86 15.88
C SER A 87 -13.68 6.10 15.17
N PHE A 88 -12.75 5.95 14.21
CA PHE A 88 -12.24 7.06 13.42
C PHE A 88 -13.34 7.69 12.55
N HIS A 89 -14.13 6.89 11.83
CA HIS A 89 -15.24 7.41 11.02
C HIS A 89 -16.24 8.20 11.86
N THR A 90 -16.68 7.61 12.99
CA THR A 90 -17.65 8.25 13.87
C THR A 90 -17.11 9.55 14.45
N TRP A 91 -15.85 9.56 14.91
CA TRP A 91 -15.22 10.77 15.41
C TRP A 91 -15.08 11.84 14.31
N LEU A 92 -14.68 11.44 13.11
CA LEU A 92 -14.44 12.37 12.00
C LEU A 92 -15.74 13.07 11.53
N PHE A 93 -16.86 12.36 11.45
CA PHE A 93 -18.12 12.88 10.90
C PHE A 93 -19.05 13.50 11.95
N TYR A 94 -18.98 13.04 13.20
CA TYR A 94 -19.89 13.48 14.26
C TYR A 94 -19.18 14.17 15.43
N GLY A 95 -17.85 14.00 15.57
CA GLY A 95 -17.06 14.58 16.64
C GLY A 95 -16.29 15.85 16.25
N VAL A 96 -15.99 16.04 14.96
CA VAL A 96 -15.31 17.24 14.46
C VAL A 96 -16.36 18.26 14.01
N ALA A 97 -16.35 19.43 14.63
CA ALA A 97 -17.36 20.46 14.40
C ALA A 97 -17.31 21.09 13.00
N ASP A 98 -16.15 21.07 12.35
CA ASP A 98 -15.89 21.75 11.09
C ASP A 98 -15.45 20.76 10.00
N THR A 99 -16.10 20.83 8.84
CA THR A 99 -15.85 19.93 7.71
C THR A 99 -14.44 20.12 7.13
N ASP A 100 -13.92 21.35 7.09
CA ASP A 100 -12.58 21.62 6.58
C ASP A 100 -11.50 20.99 7.48
N SER A 101 -11.68 21.10 8.79
CA SER A 101 -10.81 20.48 9.79
C SER A 101 -10.85 18.95 9.70
N ALA A 102 -12.04 18.36 9.51
CA ALA A 102 -12.19 16.92 9.28
C ALA A 102 -11.48 16.49 7.98
N MET A 103 -11.70 17.21 6.88
CA MET A 103 -11.06 16.93 5.59
C MET A 103 -9.53 16.97 5.71
N ARG A 104 -8.96 18.02 6.32
CA ARG A 104 -7.51 18.14 6.52
C ARG A 104 -6.96 17.00 7.37
N THR A 105 -7.66 16.63 8.45
CA THR A 105 -7.26 15.54 9.33
C THR A 105 -7.19 14.21 8.57
N ALA A 106 -8.24 13.88 7.81
CA ALA A 106 -8.26 12.69 6.97
C ALA A 106 -7.14 12.73 5.91
N GLY A 107 -6.93 13.88 5.28
CA GLY A 107 -5.87 14.08 4.29
C GLY A 107 -4.47 13.86 4.86
N TYR A 108 -4.15 14.43 6.03
CA TYR A 108 -2.85 14.22 6.67
C TYR A 108 -2.61 12.75 7.02
N LEU A 109 -3.62 12.07 7.58
CA LEU A 109 -3.51 10.66 7.91
C LEU A 109 -3.36 9.78 6.65
N ALA A 110 -4.07 10.11 5.57
CA ALA A 110 -3.93 9.43 4.29
C ALA A 110 -2.52 9.60 3.71
N ILE A 111 -1.91 10.80 3.80
CA ILE A 111 -0.51 11.02 3.42
C ILE A 111 0.42 10.16 4.27
N VAL A 112 0.28 10.19 5.60
CA VAL A 112 1.16 9.43 6.52
C VAL A 112 1.07 7.94 6.22
N ALA A 113 -0.14 7.40 6.04
CA ALA A 113 -0.34 6.02 5.63
C ALA A 113 0.35 5.73 4.29
N SER A 114 0.19 6.60 3.29
CA SER A 114 0.82 6.43 1.98
C SER A 114 2.35 6.44 2.05
N ILE A 115 2.94 7.31 2.87
CA ILE A 115 4.39 7.36 3.07
C ILE A 115 4.89 6.09 3.76
N ALA A 116 4.15 5.58 4.76
CA ALA A 116 4.49 4.32 5.42
C ALA A 116 4.54 3.16 4.41
N PHE A 117 3.66 3.15 3.41
CA PHE A 117 3.70 2.18 2.31
C PHE A 117 4.99 2.23 1.48
N PHE A 118 5.62 3.39 1.36
CA PHE A 118 6.86 3.55 0.61
C PHE A 118 8.09 2.93 1.31
N ALA A 119 7.98 2.52 2.58
CA ALA A 119 9.06 1.81 3.27
C ALA A 119 9.49 0.54 2.51
N SER A 120 8.53 -0.24 2.02
CA SER A 120 8.80 -1.48 1.26
C SER A 120 9.65 -1.24 -0.01
N PRO A 121 9.24 -0.40 -0.97
CA PRO A 121 10.05 -0.12 -2.15
C PRO A 121 11.41 0.53 -1.82
N LEU A 122 11.50 1.31 -0.74
CA LEU A 122 12.76 1.91 -0.30
C LEU A 122 13.75 0.85 0.23
N THR A 123 13.28 -0.14 0.98
CA THR A 123 14.13 -1.27 1.41
C THR A 123 14.63 -2.10 0.22
N LEU A 124 13.80 -2.28 -0.82
CA LEU A 124 14.22 -2.93 -2.06
C LEU A 124 15.31 -2.12 -2.78
N LEU A 125 15.18 -0.80 -2.83
CA LEU A 125 16.19 0.09 -3.41
C LEU A 125 17.54 -0.07 -2.69
N ALA A 126 17.53 -0.05 -1.35
CA ALA A 126 18.72 -0.26 -0.53
C ALA A 126 19.37 -1.63 -0.80
N ARG A 127 18.56 -2.69 -0.92
CA ARG A 127 19.05 -4.04 -1.24
C ARG A 127 19.72 -4.11 -2.61
N VAL A 128 19.18 -3.44 -3.62
CA VAL A 128 19.77 -3.40 -4.97
C VAL A 128 21.11 -2.68 -4.97
N LEU A 129 21.24 -1.59 -4.22
CA LEU A 129 22.50 -0.86 -4.07
C LEU A 129 23.58 -1.70 -3.36
N GLN A 130 23.20 -2.45 -2.33
CA GLN A 130 24.11 -3.35 -1.61
C GLN A 130 24.53 -4.56 -2.44
N THR A 131 23.58 -5.23 -3.08
CA THR A 131 23.84 -6.46 -3.85
C THR A 131 24.33 -6.20 -5.27
N ARG A 132 24.23 -4.95 -5.75
CA ARG A 132 24.55 -4.54 -7.13
C ARG A 132 23.82 -5.42 -8.18
N SER A 133 22.61 -5.87 -7.86
CA SER A 133 21.76 -6.73 -8.71
C SER A 133 20.31 -6.27 -8.69
N SER A 134 19.70 -6.17 -9.87
CA SER A 134 18.29 -5.78 -10.06
C SER A 134 17.31 -6.98 -10.04
N GLN A 135 17.76 -8.18 -9.63
CA GLN A 135 16.95 -9.40 -9.67
C GLN A 135 15.64 -9.27 -8.86
N TYR A 136 15.66 -8.55 -7.74
CA TYR A 136 14.50 -8.39 -6.86
C TYR A 136 13.48 -7.34 -7.35
N LEU A 137 13.78 -6.62 -8.44
CA LEU A 137 12.93 -5.58 -8.98
C LEU A 137 12.09 -6.11 -10.17
N PRO A 138 10.77 -6.28 -9.99
CA PRO A 138 9.87 -6.64 -11.09
C PRO A 138 9.60 -5.41 -11.98
N LEU A 139 10.28 -5.33 -13.13
CA LEU A 139 10.18 -4.20 -14.06
C LEU A 139 8.73 -3.82 -14.43
N PRO A 140 7.82 -4.75 -14.80
CA PRO A 140 6.45 -4.37 -15.17
C PRO A 140 5.68 -3.68 -14.04
N LEU A 141 5.89 -4.15 -12.80
CA LEU A 141 5.26 -3.56 -11.62
C LEU A 141 5.78 -2.14 -11.37
N ILE A 142 7.11 -1.96 -11.40
CA ILE A 142 7.73 -0.67 -11.12
C ILE A 142 7.37 0.36 -12.19
N LEU A 143 7.36 -0.04 -13.47
CA LEU A 143 6.95 0.84 -14.57
C LEU A 143 5.47 1.26 -14.44
N SER A 144 4.59 0.32 -14.07
CA SER A 144 3.19 0.61 -13.82
C SER A 144 3.02 1.57 -12.63
N SER A 145 3.74 1.32 -11.53
CA SER A 145 3.73 2.19 -10.35
C SER A 145 4.25 3.60 -10.64
N PHE A 146 5.31 3.74 -11.43
CA PHE A 146 5.81 5.04 -11.87
C PHE A 146 4.76 5.80 -12.68
N THR A 147 4.15 5.13 -13.65
CA THR A 147 3.09 5.72 -14.50
C THR A 147 1.91 6.17 -13.65
N VAL A 148 1.42 5.32 -12.74
CA VAL A 148 0.33 5.65 -11.82
C VAL A 148 0.70 6.83 -10.92
N GLY A 149 1.91 6.86 -10.37
CA GLY A 149 2.38 7.99 -9.55
C GLY A 149 2.43 9.31 -10.32
N VAL A 150 2.90 9.28 -11.58
CA VAL A 150 2.94 10.48 -12.43
C VAL A 150 1.52 10.95 -12.76
N LEU A 151 0.62 10.04 -13.12
CA LEU A 151 -0.77 10.38 -13.43
C LEU A 151 -1.47 11.01 -12.21
N TRP A 152 -1.28 10.46 -11.02
CA TRP A 152 -1.85 11.04 -9.80
C TRP A 152 -1.21 12.35 -9.39
N THR A 153 0.09 12.52 -9.64
CA THR A 153 0.78 13.80 -9.44
C THR A 153 0.15 14.87 -10.33
N LEU A 154 -0.01 14.58 -11.62
CA LEU A 154 -0.66 15.49 -12.57
C LEU A 154 -2.12 15.76 -12.18
N TYR A 155 -2.86 14.72 -11.77
CA TYR A 155 -4.23 14.86 -11.27
C TYR A 155 -4.30 15.82 -10.07
N GLY A 156 -3.43 15.64 -9.07
CA GLY A 156 -3.35 16.51 -7.90
C GLY A 156 -3.03 17.96 -8.28
N LEU A 157 -2.07 18.17 -9.19
CA LEU A 157 -1.73 19.52 -9.68
C LEU A 157 -2.90 20.18 -10.40
N LEU A 158 -3.62 19.45 -11.26
CA LEU A 158 -4.80 19.95 -11.98
C LEU A 158 -5.95 20.30 -11.04
N LYS A 159 -6.13 19.53 -9.96
CA LYS A 159 -7.12 19.78 -8.91
C LYS A 159 -6.67 20.78 -7.85
N GLN A 160 -5.45 21.31 -7.97
CA GLN A 160 -4.80 22.13 -6.93
C GLN A 160 -4.86 21.47 -5.54
N ASP A 161 -4.72 20.14 -5.52
CA ASP A 161 -4.81 19.31 -4.35
C ASP A 161 -3.42 18.88 -3.88
N THR A 162 -2.91 19.60 -2.89
CA THR A 162 -1.62 19.29 -2.26
C THR A 162 -1.61 17.94 -1.55
N PHE A 163 -2.75 17.48 -0.99
CA PHE A 163 -2.81 16.20 -0.30
C PHE A 163 -2.59 15.03 -1.25
N ILE A 164 -3.17 15.10 -2.45
CA ILE A 164 -2.94 14.11 -3.51
C ILE A 164 -1.54 14.27 -4.11
N THR A 165 -1.11 15.51 -4.34
CA THR A 165 0.15 15.79 -5.05
C THR A 165 1.38 15.28 -4.29
N ILE A 166 1.53 15.62 -3.00
CA ILE A 166 2.74 15.31 -2.21
C ILE A 166 3.11 13.82 -2.22
N PRO A 167 2.25 12.87 -1.78
CA PRO A 167 2.62 11.46 -1.70
C PRO A 167 2.88 10.86 -3.09
N ASN A 168 2.20 11.33 -4.12
CA ASN A 168 2.37 10.82 -5.48
C ASN A 168 3.66 11.31 -6.14
N VAL A 169 4.09 12.56 -5.87
CA VAL A 169 5.42 13.04 -6.27
C VAL A 169 6.49 12.16 -5.64
N LEU A 170 6.38 11.89 -4.33
CA LEU A 170 7.33 11.01 -3.63
C LEU A 170 7.34 9.60 -4.23
N ALA A 171 6.16 9.01 -4.51
CA ALA A 171 6.04 7.71 -5.16
C ALA A 171 6.72 7.68 -6.53
N SER A 172 6.50 8.71 -7.36
CA SER A 172 7.12 8.85 -8.67
C SER A 172 8.64 8.97 -8.58
N LEU A 173 9.17 9.72 -7.62
CA LEU A 173 10.62 9.85 -7.42
C LEU A 173 11.24 8.51 -6.99
N ILE A 174 10.62 7.81 -6.03
CA ILE A 174 11.11 6.51 -5.57
C ILE A 174 11.12 5.49 -6.70
N THR A 175 10.03 5.42 -7.47
CA THR A 175 9.91 4.46 -8.59
C THR A 175 10.80 4.85 -9.77
N ALA A 176 11.04 6.14 -10.03
CA ALA A 176 12.04 6.60 -10.99
C ALA A 176 13.45 6.13 -10.61
N CYS A 177 13.83 6.28 -9.33
CA CYS A 177 15.10 5.77 -8.83
C CYS A 177 15.21 4.25 -9.04
N GLN A 178 14.14 3.48 -8.77
CA GLN A 178 14.12 2.03 -9.02
C GLN A 178 14.31 1.70 -10.50
N LEU A 179 13.67 2.43 -11.42
CA LEU A 179 13.86 2.25 -12.87
C LEU A 179 15.30 2.53 -13.29
N ILE A 180 15.90 3.61 -12.80
CA ILE A 180 17.31 3.94 -13.05
C ILE A 180 18.22 2.80 -12.58
N LEU A 181 18.00 2.27 -11.37
CA LEU A 181 18.80 1.15 -10.86
C LEU A 181 18.63 -0.13 -11.68
N ILE A 182 17.44 -0.39 -12.25
CA ILE A 182 17.24 -1.53 -13.16
C ILE A 182 18.09 -1.36 -14.43
N CYS A 183 18.20 -0.15 -14.96
CA CYS A 183 19.01 0.13 -16.16
C CYS A 183 20.51 0.03 -15.89
N ILE A 184 20.96 0.41 -14.68
CA ILE A 184 22.39 0.42 -14.31
C ILE A 184 22.87 -0.98 -13.88
N PHE A 185 22.08 -1.70 -13.08
CA PHE A 185 22.50 -2.97 -12.50
C PHE A 185 21.97 -4.17 -13.30
N PRO A 186 22.86 -5.09 -13.73
CA PRO A 186 22.44 -6.28 -14.44
C PRO A 186 21.58 -7.18 -13.53
N ARG A 187 20.67 -7.92 -14.15
CA ARG A 187 19.99 -9.03 -13.48
C ARG A 187 20.97 -10.20 -13.32
N LYS A 188 21.65 -10.26 -12.18
CA LYS A 188 22.48 -11.42 -11.83
C LYS A 188 21.58 -12.47 -11.15
N PRO A 189 21.54 -13.73 -11.61
CA PRO A 189 20.92 -14.81 -10.85
C PRO A 189 21.62 -14.96 -9.50
N LEU A 190 20.87 -15.28 -8.44
CA LEU A 190 21.43 -15.71 -7.17
C LEU A 190 22.30 -16.95 -7.43
N CYS A 191 23.62 -16.79 -7.40
CA CYS A 191 24.52 -17.94 -7.31
C CYS A 191 24.24 -18.58 -5.94
N ASP A 192 23.96 -19.88 -5.93
CA ASP A 192 23.61 -20.74 -4.77
C ASP A 192 24.67 -20.68 -3.65
N THR A 193 24.76 -19.54 -2.95
CA THR A 193 25.66 -19.36 -1.80
C THR A 193 24.92 -19.64 -0.48
N GLN A 194 23.92 -20.53 -0.53
CA GLN A 194 23.21 -21.06 0.64
C GLN A 194 23.26 -22.61 0.72
N ARG A 195 24.11 -23.28 -0.07
CA ARG A 195 24.45 -24.71 0.13
C ARG A 195 25.74 -24.94 0.92
N LEU A 196 26.33 -23.89 1.51
CA LEU A 196 27.56 -24.00 2.30
C LEU A 196 27.50 -23.13 3.57
N VAL A 197 26.54 -23.39 4.47
CA VAL A 197 26.71 -23.32 5.94
C VAL A 197 25.72 -24.30 6.55
#